data_AF-A0A0H4WPM1-F1
#
_entry.id   AF-A0A0H4WPM1-F1
#
_cell.length_a   1.000
_cell.length_b   1.000
_cell.length_c   1.000
_cell.angle_alpha   90.00
_cell.angle_beta   90.00
_cell.angle_gamma   90.00
#
_symmetry.space_group_name_H-M   'P 1'
#
loop_
_entity.id
_entity.type
_entity.pdbx_description
1 polymer ?
#
loop_
_entity_poly.entity_id
_entity_poly.type
_entity_poly.pdbx_seq_one_letter_code
_entity_poly.pdbx_strand_id
1 'polypeptide(L)'
;MSNKFLPIFVSNARYANQKLLPRLLQGNGSPADVLEFCSNQRRMGIGALLLVGDVETFQSHLSRSGKAFLALAFTAEGTSSIALSRMVPFFDALTARDMHVARDVATRAPRSMQSGLEYEEDFLYFRFLMDHCILGRSDVDARACLERFESVLEGSEEPRLEVCQALLARDGPRLEDAVQRLASTRLQRYVRLREQGRLLQEEWAMDAKLCVEGLALLFLAEELGMGMPRGESSGLPSVARLQASLSEPADAWRWED
;
A
#
# COMPACT_ATOMS: atom_id res chain seq x y z
N MET A 1 20.13 -13.59 -7.73
CA MET A 1 19.56 -14.60 -8.65
C MET A 1 18.04 -14.49 -8.60
N SER A 2 17.40 -14.23 -9.74
CA SER A 2 15.93 -14.23 -9.84
C SER A 2 15.41 -15.63 -9.47
N ASN A 3 14.33 -15.69 -8.69
CA ASN A 3 13.73 -16.98 -8.33
C ASN A 3 13.08 -17.56 -9.61
N LYS A 4 13.50 -18.76 -10.02
CA LYS A 4 13.03 -19.44 -11.24
C LYS A 4 11.51 -19.60 -11.34
N PHE A 5 10.79 -19.49 -10.23
CA PHE A 5 9.34 -19.59 -10.16
C PHE A 5 8.61 -18.25 -10.30
N LEU A 6 9.30 -17.11 -10.36
CA LEU A 6 8.67 -15.78 -10.51
C LEU A 6 7.71 -15.70 -11.70
N PRO A 7 8.02 -16.20 -12.90
CA PRO A 7 7.07 -16.17 -14.02
C PRO A 7 5.77 -16.95 -13.72
N ILE A 8 5.89 -18.06 -12.98
CA ILE A 8 4.74 -18.88 -12.59
C ILE A 8 3.87 -18.12 -11.58
N PHE A 9 4.47 -17.44 -10.60
CA PHE A 9 3.73 -16.65 -9.62
C PHE A 9 2.96 -15.49 -10.28
N VAL A 10 3.57 -14.80 -11.25
CA VAL A 10 2.88 -13.77 -12.05
C VAL A 10 1.71 -14.37 -12.83
N SER A 11 1.90 -15.53 -13.46
CA SER A 11 0.84 -16.24 -14.18
C SER A 11 -0.31 -16.66 -13.24
N ASN A 12 0.01 -17.11 -12.02
CA ASN A 12 -0.98 -17.49 -11.01
C ASN A 12 -1.82 -16.29 -10.56
N ALA A 13 -1.17 -15.16 -10.25
CA ALA A 13 -1.86 -13.92 -9.88
C ALA A 13 -2.80 -13.44 -10.99
N ARG A 14 -2.37 -13.50 -12.25
CA ARG A 14 -3.21 -13.18 -13.41
C ARG A 14 -4.42 -14.11 -13.51
N TYR A 15 -4.18 -15.41 -13.45
CA TYR A 15 -5.23 -16.42 -13.55
C TYR A 15 -6.25 -16.32 -12.40
N ALA A 16 -5.79 -16.03 -11.18
CA ALA A 16 -6.66 -15.78 -10.03
C ALA A 16 -7.56 -14.56 -10.28
N ASN A 17 -7.01 -13.46 -10.81
CA ASN A 17 -7.81 -12.27 -11.13
C ASN A 17 -8.81 -12.51 -12.27
N GLN A 18 -8.44 -13.27 -13.30
CA GLN A 18 -9.36 -13.67 -14.37
C GLN A 18 -10.58 -14.44 -13.82
N LYS A 19 -10.39 -15.23 -12.76
CA LYS A 19 -11.49 -15.94 -12.08
C LYS A 19 -12.31 -15.06 -11.14
N LEU A 20 -11.66 -14.16 -10.42
CA LEU A 20 -12.33 -13.28 -9.45
C LEU A 20 -13.17 -12.20 -10.13
N LEU A 21 -12.68 -11.65 -11.25
CA LEU A 21 -13.28 -10.49 -11.90
C LEU A 21 -14.77 -10.68 -12.26
N PRO A 22 -15.22 -11.76 -12.94
CA PRO A 22 -16.63 -11.92 -13.26
C PRO A 22 -17.52 -11.95 -12.01
N ARG A 23 -17.06 -12.58 -10.93
CA ARG A 23 -17.80 -12.64 -9.66
C ARG A 23 -17.89 -11.27 -8.99
N LEU A 24 -16.80 -10.51 -9.00
CA LEU A 24 -16.74 -9.15 -8.47
C LEU A 24 -17.65 -8.20 -9.24
N LEU A 25 -17.65 -8.26 -10.58
CA LEU A 25 -18.51 -7.44 -11.44
C LEU A 25 -20.01 -7.76 -11.27
N GLN A 26 -20.35 -9.00 -10.90
CA GLN A 26 -21.71 -9.42 -10.58
C GLN A 26 -22.15 -9.05 -9.16
N GLY A 27 -21.29 -8.41 -8.35
CA GLY A 27 -21.58 -8.09 -6.95
C GLY A 27 -21.56 -9.30 -6.00
N ASN A 28 -21.03 -10.45 -6.46
CA ASN A 28 -20.98 -11.71 -5.69
C ASN A 28 -19.64 -11.92 -4.96
N GLY A 29 -18.80 -10.88 -4.90
CA GLY A 29 -17.49 -10.92 -4.24
C GLY A 29 -17.56 -10.48 -2.78
N SER A 30 -16.79 -11.15 -1.93
CA SER A 30 -16.58 -10.75 -0.54
C SER A 30 -15.52 -9.63 -0.43
N PRO A 31 -15.45 -8.94 0.73
CA PRO A 31 -14.35 -8.01 1.01
C PRO A 31 -12.96 -8.63 0.86
N ALA A 32 -12.83 -9.93 1.17
CA ALA A 32 -11.58 -10.67 0.97
C ALA A 32 -11.26 -10.87 -0.52
N ASP A 33 -12.27 -11.13 -1.37
CA ASP A 33 -12.09 -11.27 -2.81
C ASP A 33 -11.61 -9.96 -3.45
N VAL A 34 -12.10 -8.80 -2.98
CA VAL A 34 -11.64 -7.47 -3.43
C VAL A 34 -10.17 -7.27 -3.08
N LEU A 35 -9.79 -7.54 -1.82
CA LEU A 35 -8.40 -7.38 -1.36
C LEU A 35 -7.46 -8.36 -2.08
N GLU A 36 -7.90 -9.59 -2.33
CA GLU A 36 -7.12 -10.56 -3.09
C GLU A 36 -6.92 -10.11 -4.55
N PHE A 37 -7.97 -9.56 -5.17
CA PHE A 37 -7.86 -9.00 -6.52
C PHE A 37 -6.81 -7.89 -6.62
N CYS A 38 -6.84 -6.94 -5.68
CA CYS A 38 -5.84 -5.88 -5.57
C CYS A 38 -4.43 -6.42 -5.29
N SER A 39 -4.32 -7.39 -4.38
CA SER A 39 -3.04 -8.05 -4.05
C SER A 39 -2.42 -8.71 -5.29
N ASN A 40 -3.23 -9.39 -6.10
CA ASN A 40 -2.76 -9.99 -7.35
C ASN A 40 -2.30 -8.95 -8.38
N GLN A 41 -3.00 -7.81 -8.50
CA GLN A 41 -2.51 -6.69 -9.32
C GLN A 41 -1.12 -6.26 -8.86
N ARG A 42 -0.94 -6.02 -7.55
CA ARG A 42 0.37 -5.71 -6.97
C ARG A 42 1.42 -6.76 -7.30
N ARG A 43 1.10 -8.06 -7.16
CA ARG A 43 2.05 -9.16 -7.46
C ARG A 43 2.47 -9.18 -8.93
N MET A 44 1.56 -8.91 -9.87
CA MET A 44 1.90 -8.79 -11.29
C MET A 44 2.84 -7.61 -11.54
N GLY A 45 2.58 -6.46 -10.91
CA GLY A 45 3.48 -5.31 -10.96
C GLY A 45 4.87 -5.61 -10.37
N ILE A 46 4.93 -6.19 -9.17
CA ILE A 46 6.18 -6.60 -8.52
C ILE A 46 6.94 -7.58 -9.41
N GLY A 47 6.23 -8.53 -10.04
CA GLY A 47 6.81 -9.46 -11.00
C GLY A 47 7.48 -8.77 -12.18
N ALA A 48 6.83 -7.78 -12.79
CA ALA A 48 7.40 -7.01 -13.90
C ALA A 48 8.71 -6.31 -13.50
N LEU A 49 8.71 -5.68 -12.31
CA LEU A 49 9.90 -5.04 -11.77
C LEU A 49 11.03 -6.05 -11.49
N LEU A 50 10.73 -7.18 -10.84
CA LEU A 50 11.74 -8.16 -10.43
C LEU A 50 12.30 -8.99 -11.60
N LEU A 51 11.51 -9.21 -12.65
CA LEU A 51 11.92 -10.03 -13.81
C LEU A 51 12.77 -9.24 -14.79
N VAL A 52 12.36 -8.01 -15.12
CA VAL A 52 12.95 -7.24 -16.22
C VAL A 52 13.18 -5.76 -15.90
N GLY A 53 12.92 -5.33 -14.66
CA GLY A 53 13.09 -3.92 -14.27
C GLY A 53 12.07 -2.98 -14.90
N ASP A 54 10.91 -3.50 -15.33
CA ASP A 54 9.88 -2.70 -16.00
C ASP A 54 9.07 -1.91 -14.96
N VAL A 55 9.47 -0.64 -14.79
CA VAL A 55 8.85 0.31 -13.86
C VAL A 55 7.46 0.75 -14.33
N GLU A 56 7.25 0.85 -15.63
CA GLU A 56 5.97 1.30 -16.20
C GLU A 56 4.88 0.27 -15.92
N THR A 57 5.14 -1.01 -16.24
CA THR A 57 4.21 -2.09 -15.94
C THR A 57 4.01 -2.27 -14.43
N PHE A 58 5.07 -2.09 -13.63
CA PHE A 58 4.97 -2.08 -12.17
C PHE A 58 3.97 -1.03 -11.67
N GLN A 59 4.15 0.23 -12.06
CA GLN A 59 3.28 1.32 -11.60
C GLN A 59 1.87 1.21 -12.20
N SER A 60 1.72 0.77 -13.46
CA SER A 60 0.41 0.52 -14.08
C SER A 60 -0.42 -0.47 -13.25
N HIS A 61 0.16 -1.60 -12.87
CA HIS A 61 -0.53 -2.58 -12.02
C HIS A 61 -0.91 -2.03 -10.64
N LEU A 62 -0.08 -1.19 -10.04
CA LEU A 62 -0.42 -0.54 -8.77
C LEU A 62 -1.54 0.49 -8.92
N SER A 63 -1.57 1.27 -10.01
CA SER A 63 -2.69 2.17 -10.33
C SER A 63 -3.98 1.37 -10.50
N ARG A 64 -3.93 0.26 -11.25
CA ARG A 64 -5.08 -0.66 -11.42
C ARG A 64 -5.56 -1.26 -10.11
N SER A 65 -4.65 -1.61 -9.19
CA SER A 65 -5.00 -2.06 -7.84
C SER A 65 -5.83 -1.01 -7.09
N GLY A 66 -5.36 0.26 -7.09
CA GLY A 66 -6.07 1.36 -6.45
C GLY A 66 -7.44 1.64 -7.09
N LYS A 67 -7.52 1.68 -8.42
CA LYS A 67 -8.76 1.90 -9.16
C LYS A 67 -9.77 0.77 -8.94
N ALA A 68 -9.32 -0.48 -8.96
CA ALA A 68 -10.16 -1.64 -8.64
C ALA A 68 -10.72 -1.53 -7.22
N PHE A 69 -9.87 -1.19 -6.25
CA PHE A 69 -10.29 -1.02 -4.86
C PHE A 69 -11.38 0.06 -4.76
N LEU A 70 -11.17 1.23 -5.35
CA LEU A 70 -12.15 2.32 -5.34
C LEU A 70 -13.49 1.92 -5.99
N ALA A 71 -13.45 1.12 -7.05
CA ALA A 71 -14.64 0.70 -7.77
C ALA A 71 -15.41 -0.43 -7.06
N LEU A 72 -14.72 -1.30 -6.32
CA LEU A 72 -15.29 -2.54 -5.76
C LEU A 72 -15.50 -2.53 -4.24
N ALA A 73 -14.73 -1.73 -3.50
CA ALA A 73 -14.74 -1.75 -2.03
C ALA A 73 -15.82 -0.87 -1.41
N PHE A 74 -16.43 0.03 -2.19
CA PHE A 74 -17.41 0.99 -1.72
C PHE A 74 -18.78 0.73 -2.35
N THR A 75 -19.83 0.75 -1.55
CA THR A 75 -21.22 0.67 -2.00
C THR A 75 -21.62 1.95 -2.75
N ALA A 76 -22.80 1.95 -3.36
CA ALA A 76 -23.38 3.16 -3.96
C ALA A 76 -23.56 4.32 -2.96
N GLU A 77 -23.71 3.99 -1.67
CA GLU A 77 -23.80 4.95 -0.56
C GLU A 77 -22.43 5.40 -0.05
N GLY A 78 -21.35 4.89 -0.64
CA GLY A 78 -19.97 5.24 -0.28
C GLY A 78 -19.45 4.52 0.97
N THR A 79 -20.17 3.52 1.48
CA THR A 79 -19.76 2.74 2.66
C THR A 79 -18.89 1.55 2.26
N SER A 80 -17.90 1.21 3.08
CA SER A 80 -17.07 0.01 2.90
C SER A 80 -17.17 -0.91 4.11
N SER A 81 -17.23 -2.22 3.87
CA SER A 81 -17.13 -3.26 4.89
C SER A 81 -15.68 -3.70 5.16
N ILE A 82 -14.71 -3.10 4.47
CA ILE A 82 -13.28 -3.34 4.70
C ILE A 82 -12.80 -2.38 5.79
N ALA A 83 -12.22 -2.94 6.85
CA ALA A 83 -11.56 -2.18 7.92
C ALA A 83 -10.46 -1.29 7.35
N LEU A 84 -10.27 -0.10 7.93
CA LEU A 84 -9.40 0.93 7.38
C LEU A 84 -7.94 0.44 7.27
N SER A 85 -7.45 -0.21 8.32
CA SER A 85 -6.14 -0.88 8.41
C SER A 85 -5.86 -1.88 7.27
N ARG A 86 -6.91 -2.40 6.62
CA ARG A 86 -6.83 -3.35 5.51
C ARG A 86 -6.91 -2.70 4.15
N MET A 87 -7.08 -1.37 4.06
CA MET A 87 -7.12 -0.62 2.80
C MET A 87 -5.73 -0.43 2.18
N VAL A 88 -4.88 -1.47 2.22
CA VAL A 88 -3.52 -1.49 1.65
C VAL A 88 -3.47 -1.06 0.17
N PRO A 89 -4.51 -1.22 -0.67
CA PRO A 89 -4.52 -0.65 -2.03
C PRO A 89 -4.39 0.89 -2.08
N PHE A 90 -4.63 1.59 -0.96
CA PHE A 90 -4.25 3.00 -0.82
C PHE A 90 -2.76 3.24 -1.08
N PHE A 91 -1.88 2.37 -0.54
CA PHE A 91 -0.44 2.46 -0.79
C PHE A 91 -0.08 2.11 -2.23
N ASP A 92 -0.88 1.27 -2.92
CA ASP A 92 -0.67 1.00 -4.34
C ASP A 92 -0.93 2.27 -5.17
N ALA A 93 -2.03 2.97 -4.90
CA ALA A 93 -2.34 4.24 -5.57
C ALA A 93 -1.24 5.29 -5.34
N LEU A 94 -0.76 5.44 -4.10
CA LEU A 94 0.36 6.34 -3.79
C LEU A 94 1.66 5.93 -4.49
N THR A 95 1.97 4.63 -4.52
CA THR A 95 3.18 4.12 -5.20
C THR A 95 3.11 4.31 -6.71
N ALA A 96 1.91 4.25 -7.28
CA ALA A 96 1.66 4.57 -8.68
C ALA A 96 1.58 6.09 -8.96
N ARG A 97 1.71 6.94 -7.94
CA ARG A 97 1.51 8.40 -8.01
C ARG A 97 0.12 8.81 -8.50
N ASP A 98 -0.87 7.95 -8.30
CA ASP A 98 -2.27 8.20 -8.65
C ASP A 98 -2.97 8.95 -7.51
N MET A 99 -2.64 10.25 -7.39
CA MET A 99 -3.14 11.10 -6.30
C MET A 99 -4.65 11.32 -6.36
N HIS A 100 -5.26 11.17 -7.53
CA HIS A 100 -6.71 11.23 -7.67
C HIS A 100 -7.35 10.04 -6.95
N VAL A 101 -6.91 8.81 -7.27
CA VAL A 101 -7.41 7.60 -6.61
C VAL A 101 -7.10 7.60 -5.12
N ALA A 102 -5.90 8.00 -4.71
CA ALA A 102 -5.54 8.10 -3.29
C ALA A 102 -6.48 9.05 -2.52
N ARG A 103 -6.81 10.21 -3.11
CA ARG A 103 -7.76 11.18 -2.53
C ARG A 103 -9.19 10.65 -2.47
N ASP A 104 -9.65 9.96 -3.51
CA ASP A 104 -10.98 9.37 -3.53
C ASP A 104 -11.14 8.28 -2.48
N VAL A 105 -10.14 7.41 -2.35
CA VAL A 105 -10.09 6.41 -1.27
C VAL A 105 -10.09 7.10 0.09
N ALA A 106 -9.22 8.08 0.32
CA ALA A 106 -9.14 8.83 1.58
C ALA A 106 -10.48 9.49 1.97
N THR A 107 -11.20 10.03 0.98
CA THR A 107 -12.49 10.69 1.17
C THR A 107 -13.55 9.71 1.65
N ARG A 108 -13.65 8.55 1.00
CA ARG A 108 -14.68 7.52 1.23
C ARG A 108 -14.34 6.55 2.36
N ALA A 109 -13.09 6.52 2.81
CA ALA A 109 -12.65 5.57 3.83
C ALA A 109 -13.44 5.74 5.15
N PRO A 110 -13.69 4.64 5.90
CA PRO A 110 -14.37 4.67 7.18
C PRO A 110 -13.84 5.75 8.13
N ARG A 111 -14.76 6.43 8.81
CA ARG A 111 -14.44 7.50 9.77
C ARG A 111 -14.40 7.03 11.22
N SER A 112 -14.90 5.82 11.48
CA SER A 112 -14.88 5.16 12.78
C SER A 112 -14.18 3.82 12.66
N MET A 113 -13.39 3.49 13.68
CA MET A 113 -12.76 2.19 13.81
C MET A 113 -13.79 1.06 13.86
N GLN A 114 -13.50 -0.04 13.19
CA GLN A 114 -14.32 -1.25 13.28
C GLN A 114 -13.82 -2.16 14.40
N SER A 115 -14.43 -2.03 15.58
CA SER A 115 -14.07 -2.84 16.76
C SER A 115 -14.10 -4.35 16.46
N GLY A 116 -13.04 -5.05 16.83
CA GLY A 116 -12.85 -6.49 16.59
C GLY A 116 -12.34 -6.85 15.19
N LEU A 117 -12.22 -5.90 14.26
CA LEU A 117 -11.65 -6.12 12.93
C LEU A 117 -10.27 -5.51 12.73
N GLU A 118 -9.94 -4.47 13.50
CA GLU A 118 -8.65 -3.79 13.42
C GLU A 118 -8.17 -3.29 14.79
N TYR A 119 -6.86 -3.16 14.91
CA TYR A 119 -6.22 -2.51 16.04
C TYR A 119 -6.31 -0.99 15.89
N GLU A 120 -6.34 -0.28 17.02
CA GLU A 120 -6.56 1.16 17.02
C GLU A 120 -5.36 1.91 16.45
N GLU A 121 -4.14 1.45 16.72
CA GLU A 121 -2.90 1.97 16.14
C GLU A 121 -2.89 1.89 14.60
N ASP A 122 -3.35 0.79 14.02
CA ASP A 122 -3.43 0.65 12.56
C ASP A 122 -4.50 1.58 11.97
N PHE A 123 -5.63 1.75 12.66
CA PHE A 123 -6.67 2.70 12.26
C PHE A 123 -6.13 4.15 12.27
N LEU A 124 -5.48 4.55 13.37
CA LEU A 124 -4.93 5.89 13.54
C LEU A 124 -3.83 6.20 12.53
N TYR A 125 -2.98 5.23 12.21
CA TYR A 125 -1.97 5.36 11.17
C TYR A 125 -2.59 5.74 9.81
N PHE A 126 -3.60 5.00 9.36
CA PHE A 126 -4.29 5.32 8.10
C PHE A 126 -5.08 6.64 8.18
N ARG A 127 -5.66 6.99 9.33
CA ARG A 127 -6.33 8.29 9.51
C ARG A 127 -5.37 9.45 9.44
N PHE A 128 -4.22 9.37 10.10
CA PHE A 128 -3.19 10.39 9.97
C PHE A 128 -2.80 10.61 8.51
N LEU A 129 -2.43 9.53 7.79
CA LEU A 129 -1.99 9.64 6.40
C LEU A 129 -3.08 10.23 5.50
N MET A 130 -4.30 9.69 5.57
CA MET A 130 -5.38 10.13 4.69
C MET A 130 -5.90 11.53 5.05
N ASP A 131 -6.09 11.84 6.33
CA ASP A 131 -6.69 13.10 6.73
C ASP A 131 -5.69 14.25 6.65
N HIS A 132 -4.49 14.10 7.22
CA HIS A 132 -3.51 15.16 7.22
C HIS A 132 -2.76 15.26 5.89
N CYS A 133 -2.21 14.15 5.40
CA CYS A 133 -1.29 14.20 4.24
C CYS A 133 -2.03 14.26 2.89
N ILE A 134 -3.25 13.71 2.78
CA ILE A 134 -3.99 13.66 1.51
C ILE A 134 -5.14 14.67 1.45
N LEU A 135 -5.94 14.76 2.51
CA LEU A 135 -7.11 15.65 2.57
C LEU A 135 -6.77 17.04 3.14
N GLY A 136 -5.55 17.25 3.65
CA GLY A 136 -5.09 18.55 4.13
C GLY A 136 -5.80 19.03 5.40
N ARG A 137 -6.20 18.12 6.28
CA ARG A 137 -6.71 18.49 7.62
C ARG A 137 -5.62 19.18 8.44
N SER A 138 -6.07 19.97 9.41
CA SER A 138 -5.21 20.88 10.16
C SER A 138 -4.14 20.14 10.98
N ASP A 139 -3.01 20.81 11.23
CA ASP A 139 -1.97 20.30 12.12
C ASP A 139 -2.48 20.03 13.54
N VAL A 140 -3.53 20.74 13.98
CA VAL A 140 -4.15 20.52 15.30
C VAL A 140 -4.81 19.14 15.34
N ASP A 141 -5.58 18.79 14.30
CA ASP A 141 -6.19 17.47 14.17
C ASP A 141 -5.12 16.37 14.04
N ALA A 142 -4.06 16.65 13.29
CA ALA A 142 -2.95 15.73 13.09
C ALA A 142 -2.22 15.44 14.42
N ARG A 143 -1.92 16.47 15.22
CA ARG A 143 -1.31 16.32 16.55
C ARG A 143 -2.19 15.51 17.48
N ALA A 144 -3.49 15.81 17.55
CA ALA A 144 -4.42 15.04 18.38
C ALA A 144 -4.49 13.56 17.96
N CYS A 145 -4.43 13.27 16.65
CA CYS A 145 -4.37 11.90 16.15
C CYS A 145 -3.08 11.19 16.58
N LEU A 146 -1.92 11.86 16.52
CA LEU A 146 -0.64 11.28 16.95
C LEU A 146 -0.52 11.11 18.46
N GLU A 147 -1.05 12.04 19.25
CA GLU A 147 -1.14 11.88 20.71
C GLU A 147 -1.96 10.65 21.08
N ARG A 148 -3.10 10.43 20.38
CA ARG A 148 -3.90 9.22 20.58
C ARG A 148 -3.12 7.97 20.15
N PHE A 149 -2.44 8.01 19.01
CA PHE A 149 -1.66 6.88 18.50
C PHE A 149 -0.56 6.50 19.51
N GLU A 150 0.21 7.46 19.98
CA GLU A 150 1.24 7.23 21.01
C GLU A 150 0.65 6.67 22.31
N SER A 151 -0.52 7.17 22.74
CA SER A 151 -1.19 6.67 23.95
C SER A 151 -1.60 5.18 23.86
N VAL A 152 -2.03 4.73 22.67
CA VAL A 152 -2.48 3.34 22.43
C VAL A 152 -1.30 2.38 22.41
N LEU A 153 -0.12 2.84 22.01
CA LEU A 153 1.09 2.00 21.96
C LEU A 153 1.67 1.71 23.35
N GLU A 154 1.30 2.47 24.37
CA GLU A 154 1.77 2.29 25.76
C GLU A 154 3.31 2.17 25.88
N GLY A 155 4.04 2.91 25.02
CA GLY A 155 5.51 2.90 24.98
C GLY A 155 6.13 1.80 24.11
N SER A 156 5.33 1.00 23.39
CA SER A 156 5.83 0.08 22.37
C SER A 156 6.45 0.85 21.20
N GLU A 157 7.59 0.37 20.71
CA GLU A 157 8.20 0.89 19.49
C GLU A 157 7.35 0.51 18.27
N GLU A 158 6.91 1.52 17.51
CA GLU A 158 6.16 1.35 16.27
C GLU A 158 6.70 2.31 15.20
N PRO A 159 7.44 1.81 14.18
CA PRO A 159 8.02 2.64 13.12
C PRO A 159 6.99 3.52 12.39
N ARG A 160 5.72 3.11 12.31
CA ARG A 160 4.66 3.92 11.68
C ARG A 160 4.35 5.21 12.44
N LEU A 161 4.43 5.21 13.77
CA LEU A 161 4.27 6.44 14.55
C LEU A 161 5.40 7.43 14.22
N GLU A 162 6.64 6.94 14.16
CA GLU A 162 7.82 7.76 13.82
C GLU A 162 7.72 8.36 12.43
N VAL A 163 7.22 7.58 11.45
CA VAL A 163 6.92 8.06 10.10
C VAL A 163 5.94 9.23 10.15
N CYS A 164 4.82 9.07 10.85
CA CYS A 164 3.81 10.12 10.93
C CYS A 164 4.34 11.39 11.63
N GLN A 165 5.11 11.23 12.71
CA GLN A 165 5.76 12.35 13.39
C GLN A 165 6.72 13.10 12.46
N ALA A 166 7.51 12.37 11.65
CA ALA A 166 8.43 12.97 10.69
C ALA A 166 7.69 13.69 9.55
N LEU A 167 6.59 13.13 9.05
CA LEU A 167 5.72 13.78 8.06
C LEU A 167 5.11 15.09 8.59
N LEU A 168 4.57 15.08 9.82
CA LEU A 168 4.00 16.28 10.45
C LEU A 168 5.07 17.37 10.65
N ALA A 169 6.28 16.99 11.06
CA ALA A 169 7.40 17.90 11.25
C ALA A 169 8.05 18.36 9.94
N ARG A 170 7.68 17.76 8.80
CA ARG A 170 8.35 17.90 7.50
C ARG A 170 9.87 17.64 7.59
N ASP A 171 10.24 16.65 8.40
CA ASP A 171 11.64 16.26 8.64
C ASP A 171 12.04 15.10 7.71
N GLY A 172 12.66 15.45 6.58
CA GLY A 172 13.08 14.50 5.55
C GLY A 172 14.05 13.42 6.06
N PRO A 173 15.17 13.78 6.69
CA PRO A 173 16.10 12.81 7.26
C PRO A 173 15.46 11.86 8.28
N ARG A 174 14.65 12.39 9.20
CA ARG A 174 13.95 11.54 10.19
C ARG A 174 12.95 10.60 9.52
N LEU A 175 12.29 11.05 8.45
CA LEU A 175 11.37 10.23 7.68
C LEU A 175 12.10 9.09 6.96
N GLU A 176 13.24 9.37 6.32
CA GLU A 176 14.06 8.36 5.65
C GLU A 176 14.46 7.24 6.62
N ASP A 177 14.94 7.62 7.81
CA ASP A 177 15.30 6.70 8.89
C ASP A 177 14.10 5.86 9.37
N ALA A 178 12.94 6.49 9.57
CA ALA A 178 11.73 5.82 10.04
C ALA A 178 11.19 4.83 8.99
N VAL A 179 11.17 5.21 7.71
CA VAL A 179 10.77 4.34 6.60
C VAL A 179 11.75 3.17 6.43
N GLN A 180 13.05 3.41 6.65
CA GLN A 180 14.06 2.34 6.64
C GLN A 180 13.83 1.34 7.77
N ARG A 181 13.50 1.80 8.98
CA ARG A 181 13.12 0.94 10.11
C ARG A 181 11.86 0.15 9.79
N LEU A 182 10.82 0.79 9.25
CA LEU A 182 9.58 0.14 8.83
C LEU A 182 9.84 -1.00 7.82
N ALA A 183 10.61 -0.72 6.76
CA ALA A 183 10.96 -1.73 5.75
C ALA A 183 11.80 -2.89 6.34
N SER A 184 12.72 -2.58 7.25
CA SER A 184 13.58 -3.57 7.92
C SER A 184 12.77 -4.47 8.87
N THR A 185 11.91 -3.90 9.70
CA THR A 185 11.00 -4.64 10.60
C THR A 185 10.07 -5.56 9.80
N ARG A 186 9.54 -5.07 8.68
CA ARG A 186 8.74 -5.88 7.75
C ARG A 186 9.55 -7.06 7.20
N LEU A 187 10.77 -6.84 6.71
CA LEU A 187 11.62 -7.91 6.19
C LEU A 187 11.98 -8.93 7.27
N GLN A 188 12.30 -8.50 8.48
CA GLN A 188 12.56 -9.38 9.62
C GLN A 188 11.35 -10.25 9.96
N ARG A 189 10.13 -9.72 9.85
CA ARG A 189 8.90 -10.52 9.99
C ARG A 189 8.82 -11.62 8.92
N TYR A 190 9.11 -11.32 7.66
CA TYR A 190 9.15 -12.34 6.60
C TYR A 190 10.22 -13.40 6.84
N VAL A 191 11.41 -13.01 7.29
CA VAL A 191 12.49 -13.95 7.65
C VAL A 191 12.00 -14.90 8.75
N ARG A 192 11.44 -14.37 9.85
CA ARG A 192 10.89 -15.19 10.94
C ARG A 192 9.79 -16.14 10.47
N LEU A 193 8.84 -15.66 9.65
CA LEU A 193 7.77 -16.51 9.11
C LEU A 193 8.34 -17.63 8.23
N ARG A 194 9.38 -17.34 7.45
CA ARG A 194 10.07 -18.33 6.61
C ARG A 194 10.78 -19.39 7.45
N GLU A 195 11.52 -18.96 8.47
CA GLU A 195 12.22 -19.87 9.40
C GLU A 195 11.24 -20.79 10.16
N GLN A 196 10.03 -20.30 10.43
CA GLN A 196 8.95 -21.08 11.04
C GLN A 196 8.20 -21.98 10.03
N GLY A 197 8.54 -21.95 8.73
CA GLY A 197 7.81 -22.68 7.70
C GLY A 197 6.38 -22.18 7.45
N ARG A 198 6.08 -20.94 7.86
CA ARG A 198 4.75 -20.30 7.79
C ARG A 198 4.62 -19.27 6.67
N LEU A 199 5.61 -19.20 5.78
CA LEU A 199 5.61 -18.28 4.64
C LEU A 199 5.58 -19.06 3.33
N LEU A 200 4.67 -18.70 2.44
CA LEU A 200 4.61 -19.29 1.12
C LEU A 200 5.84 -18.87 0.31
N GLN A 201 6.30 -19.77 -0.56
CA GLN A 201 7.44 -19.47 -1.43
C GLN A 201 7.17 -18.27 -2.34
N GLU A 202 5.92 -18.11 -2.77
CA GLU A 202 5.44 -17.00 -3.58
C GLU A 202 5.60 -15.65 -2.85
N GLU A 203 5.11 -15.57 -1.60
CA GLU A 203 5.23 -14.37 -0.75
C GLU A 203 6.69 -14.02 -0.49
N TRP A 204 7.55 -15.03 -0.25
CA TRP A 204 8.99 -14.80 -0.09
C TRP A 204 9.68 -14.28 -1.37
N ALA A 205 9.22 -14.76 -2.52
CA ALA A 205 9.81 -14.42 -3.81
C ALA A 205 9.37 -13.04 -4.31
N MET A 206 8.18 -12.58 -3.91
CA MET A 206 7.58 -11.33 -4.37
C MET A 206 7.40 -10.35 -3.22
N ASP A 207 6.38 -10.54 -2.38
CA ASP A 207 5.95 -9.57 -1.36
C ASP A 207 7.09 -9.21 -0.38
N ALA A 208 7.96 -10.15 -0.04
CA ALA A 208 9.11 -9.89 0.84
C ALA A 208 10.24 -9.08 0.17
N LYS A 209 10.26 -8.94 -1.17
CA LYS A 209 11.31 -8.23 -1.92
C LYS A 209 11.07 -6.73 -2.05
N LEU A 210 9.82 -6.29 -1.89
CA LEU A 210 9.45 -4.90 -2.06
C LEU A 210 8.54 -4.43 -0.90
N CYS A 211 8.88 -3.30 -0.31
CA CYS A 211 8.06 -2.63 0.68
C CYS A 211 7.24 -1.53 -0.01
N VAL A 212 6.08 -1.90 -0.55
CA VAL A 212 5.18 -0.95 -1.23
C VAL A 212 4.71 0.15 -0.29
N GLU A 213 4.43 -0.17 0.97
CA GLU A 213 4.11 0.83 2.01
C GLU A 213 5.24 1.86 2.16
N GLY A 214 6.49 1.40 2.26
CA GLY A 214 7.63 2.33 2.35
C GLY A 214 7.82 3.18 1.10
N LEU A 215 7.65 2.61 -0.11
CA LEU A 215 7.72 3.39 -1.36
C LEU A 215 6.62 4.47 -1.42
N ALA A 216 5.39 4.10 -1.05
CA ALA A 216 4.27 5.02 -0.98
C ALA A 216 4.56 6.20 -0.05
N LEU A 217 5.15 5.94 1.13
CA LEU A 217 5.52 6.98 2.09
C LEU A 217 6.61 7.92 1.55
N LEU A 218 7.59 7.39 0.82
CA LEU A 218 8.62 8.22 0.18
C LEU A 218 8.03 9.14 -0.89
N PHE A 219 7.15 8.62 -1.74
CA PHE A 219 6.48 9.45 -2.73
C PHE A 219 5.52 10.46 -2.11
N LEU A 220 4.83 10.09 -1.03
CA LEU A 220 3.99 11.03 -0.28
C LEU A 220 4.83 12.20 0.26
N ALA A 221 6.05 11.94 0.74
CA ALA A 221 6.96 13.00 1.18
C ALA A 221 7.39 13.93 0.04
N GLU A 222 7.65 13.37 -1.15
CA GLU A 222 7.94 14.13 -2.36
C GLU A 222 6.79 15.06 -2.73
N GLU A 223 5.55 14.54 -2.73
CA GLU A 223 4.33 15.32 -2.98
C GLU A 223 4.12 16.44 -1.92
N LEU A 224 4.58 16.23 -0.69
CA LEU A 224 4.56 17.24 0.38
C LEU A 224 5.74 18.24 0.29
N GLY A 225 6.62 18.10 -0.71
CA GLY A 225 7.74 19.00 -0.96
C GLY A 225 8.98 18.75 -0.10
N MET A 226 9.10 17.57 0.55
CA MET A 226 10.22 17.23 1.43
C MET A 226 11.47 16.73 0.66
N GLY A 227 11.35 16.51 -0.65
CA GLY A 227 12.40 15.97 -1.50
C GLY A 227 12.56 14.46 -1.37
N MET A 228 13.09 13.81 -2.42
CA MET A 228 13.28 12.36 -2.43
C MET A 228 14.59 11.95 -1.77
N PRO A 229 14.57 10.94 -0.88
CA PRO A 229 15.78 10.31 -0.36
C PRO A 229 16.70 9.81 -1.47
N ARG A 230 18.01 9.88 -1.25
CA ARG A 230 19.00 9.42 -2.24
C ARG A 230 19.60 8.05 -1.90
N GLY A 231 19.39 7.56 -0.68
CA GLY A 231 19.92 6.28 -0.22
C GLY A 231 19.32 5.08 -0.95
N GLU A 232 20.07 3.97 -1.00
CA GLU A 232 19.53 2.66 -1.33
C GLU A 232 19.22 1.89 -0.05
N SER A 233 18.08 1.21 -0.06
CA SER A 233 17.48 0.64 1.13
C SER A 233 16.89 -0.73 0.79
N SER A 234 17.11 -1.71 1.66
CA SER A 234 16.58 -3.06 1.44
C SER A 234 15.05 -3.05 1.37
N GLY A 235 14.50 -3.52 0.25
CA GLY A 235 13.06 -3.50 -0.02
C GLY A 235 12.55 -2.17 -0.59
N LEU A 236 13.40 -1.18 -0.79
CA LEU A 236 13.09 0.14 -1.36
C LEU A 236 14.08 0.47 -2.50
N PRO A 237 14.11 -0.34 -3.56
CA PRO A 237 15.10 -0.20 -4.62
C PRO A 237 14.89 1.13 -5.38
N SER A 238 16.00 1.80 -5.72
CA SER A 238 16.02 3.07 -6.47
C SER A 238 15.24 2.98 -7.78
N VAL A 239 15.31 1.86 -8.49
CA VAL A 239 14.57 1.62 -9.74
C VAL A 239 13.04 1.71 -9.56
N ALA A 240 12.48 1.30 -8.43
CA ALA A 240 11.05 1.40 -8.17
C ALA A 240 10.58 2.85 -7.94
N ARG A 241 11.53 3.78 -7.74
CA ARG A 241 11.29 5.20 -7.50
C ARG A 241 11.30 6.05 -8.77
N LEU A 242 11.69 5.46 -9.91
CA LEU A 242 11.64 6.15 -11.20
C LEU A 242 10.20 6.46 -11.57
N GLN A 243 9.95 7.64 -12.11
CA GLN A 243 8.62 8.03 -12.56
C GLN A 243 8.34 7.46 -13.95
N ALA A 244 7.27 6.69 -14.09
CA ALA A 244 6.70 6.35 -15.38
C ALA A 244 5.58 7.34 -15.75
N SER A 245 5.38 7.57 -17.04
CA SER A 245 4.23 8.34 -17.53
C SER A 245 3.01 7.42 -17.65
N LEU A 246 2.21 7.36 -16.60
CA LEU A 246 0.95 6.61 -16.63
C LEU A 246 -0.20 7.48 -17.13
N SER A 247 -0.90 6.99 -18.16
CA SER A 247 -2.18 7.56 -18.60
C SER A 247 -3.15 6.42 -18.90
N GLU A 248 -3.76 5.88 -17.86
CA GLU A 248 -4.75 4.81 -17.97
C GLU A 248 -6.15 5.31 -17.59
N PRO A 249 -7.22 4.87 -18.29
CA PRO A 249 -8.58 5.23 -17.92
C PRO A 249 -8.99 4.66 -16.55
N ALA A 250 -10.12 5.14 -16.01
CA ALA A 250 -10.60 4.77 -14.68
C ALA A 250 -11.00 3.28 -14.58
N ASP A 251 -11.37 2.66 -15.70
CA ASP A 251 -11.79 1.27 -15.82
C ASP A 251 -10.69 0.32 -16.32
N ALA A 252 -9.44 0.81 -16.50
CA ALA A 252 -8.29 0.00 -16.93
C ALA A 252 -8.02 -1.23 -16.04
N TRP A 253 -8.54 -1.23 -14.81
CA TRP A 253 -8.44 -2.36 -13.89
C TRP A 253 -9.30 -3.57 -14.29
N ARG A 254 -10.30 -3.38 -15.17
CA ARG A 254 -11.22 -4.43 -15.61
C ARG A 254 -10.62 -5.42 -16.58
N TRP A 255 -9.48 -5.13 -17.20
CA TRP A 255 -8.83 -6.02 -18.18
C TRP A 255 -9.80 -6.48 -19.28
N GLU A 256 -9.86 -5.70 -20.36
CA GLU A 256 -10.35 -6.23 -21.63
C GLU A 256 -9.11 -6.72 -22.39
N ASP A 257 -9.11 -7.99 -22.79
CA ASP A 257 -8.08 -8.54 -23.69
C ASP A 257 -8.15 -7.84 -25.06
#